data_AF-A0A9N9FMV2-F1
#
_entry.id   AF-A0A9N9FMV2-F1
#
_cell.length_a   1.000
_cell.length_b   1.000
_cell.length_c   1.000
_cell.angle_alpha   90.00
_cell.angle_beta   90.00
_cell.angle_gamma   90.00
#
_symmetry.space_group_name_H-M   'P 1'
#
loop_
_entity.id
_entity.type
_entity.pdbx_description
1 polymer ?
#
loop_
_entity_poly.entity_id
_entity_poly.type
_entity_poly.pdbx_seq_one_letter_code
_entity_poly.pdbx_strand_id
1 'polypeptide(L)'
;MSQKKGHDTSFRRTWDKQEYEQCTRDRARREQQLEEEEERKSKGLRWFKALVLPRKYCKVCDCVVKDSVNYLDHINGKRAYLFHAYQRALDRTMKVERNTLDQVQNDWLVSSKKQKEEKPQEYDFEASVEQMRQQEEEEKQNRKGPRNLKRKMLLQTMMNKVGIIIF
;
A
#
# COMPACT_ATOMS: atom_id res chain seq x y z
N MET A 1 55.85 15.59 71.07
CA MET A 1 55.34 15.19 69.75
C MET A 1 55.22 13.68 69.72
N SER A 2 54.04 13.13 69.42
CA SER A 2 53.87 11.97 68.54
C SER A 2 52.43 11.48 68.68
N GLN A 3 51.55 12.04 67.86
CA GLN A 3 50.25 11.44 67.61
C GLN A 3 50.50 10.14 66.84
N LYS A 4 50.30 8.98 67.49
CA LYS A 4 50.25 7.70 66.78
C LYS A 4 48.94 7.68 65.99
N LYS A 5 49.05 7.87 64.67
CA LYS A 5 47.94 7.69 63.72
C LYS A 5 47.52 6.21 63.77
N GLY A 6 46.29 5.95 64.19
CA GLY A 6 45.67 4.63 64.09
C GLY A 6 45.57 4.21 62.62
N HIS A 7 45.91 2.95 62.35
CA HIS A 7 45.84 2.36 61.02
C HIS A 7 44.37 2.13 60.65
N ASP A 8 43.90 2.85 59.64
CA ASP A 8 42.56 2.70 59.07
C ASP A 8 42.42 1.30 58.44
N THR A 9 41.58 0.44 59.03
CA THR A 9 41.31 -0.91 58.50
C THR A 9 40.00 -0.96 57.71
N SER A 10 39.57 0.17 57.14
CA SER A 10 38.47 0.27 56.19
C SER A 10 38.80 -0.27 54.77
N PHE A 11 39.58 -1.35 54.65
CA PHE A 11 39.92 -1.96 53.35
C PHE A 11 39.20 -3.29 53.07
N ARG A 12 38.43 -3.81 54.03
CA ARG A 12 37.53 -4.94 53.77
C ARG A 12 36.25 -4.40 53.15
N ARG A 13 35.93 -4.83 51.92
CA ARG A 13 34.59 -4.67 51.32
C ARG A 13 33.56 -5.16 52.33
N THR A 14 32.86 -4.23 52.96
CA THR A 14 31.73 -4.55 53.83
C THR A 14 30.61 -4.95 52.90
N TRP A 15 30.11 -6.18 53.06
CA TRP A 15 28.89 -6.59 52.38
C TRP A 15 27.77 -5.67 52.87
N ASP A 16 27.39 -4.70 52.04
CA ASP A 16 26.31 -3.79 52.37
C ASP A 16 24.99 -4.54 52.21
N LYS A 17 24.32 -4.78 53.33
CA LYS A 17 23.05 -5.49 53.38
C LYS A 17 22.00 -4.80 52.50
N GLN A 18 22.07 -3.46 52.37
CA GLN A 18 21.16 -2.68 51.55
C GLN A 18 21.40 -2.92 50.05
N GLU A 19 22.65 -3.02 49.61
CA GLU A 19 23.01 -3.31 48.22
C GLU A 19 22.59 -4.73 47.83
N TYR A 20 22.76 -5.69 48.74
CA TYR A 20 22.31 -7.07 48.52
C TYR A 20 20.78 -7.20 48.43
N GLU A 21 20.05 -6.47 49.28
CA GLU A 21 18.58 -6.37 49.25
C GLU A 21 18.08 -5.67 47.98
N GLN A 22 18.82 -4.67 47.47
CA GLN A 22 18.53 -4.03 46.19
C GLN A 22 18.77 -4.99 45.01
N CYS A 23 19.87 -5.73 45.01
CA CYS A 23 20.21 -6.68 43.96
C CYS A 23 19.21 -7.85 43.90
N THR A 24 18.73 -8.35 45.05
CA THR A 24 17.66 -9.36 45.11
C THR A 24 16.34 -8.81 44.58
N ARG A 25 15.98 -7.56 44.91
CA ARG A 25 14.78 -6.89 44.40
C ARG A 25 14.84 -6.66 42.89
N ASP A 26 15.99 -6.27 42.35
CA ASP A 26 16.18 -6.06 40.92
C ASP A 26 16.16 -7.36 40.13
N ARG A 27 16.71 -8.46 40.68
CA ARG A 27 16.61 -9.78 40.08
C ARG A 27 15.17 -10.28 40.06
N ALA A 28 14.46 -10.17 41.19
CA ALA A 28 13.05 -10.54 41.28
C ALA A 28 12.17 -9.73 40.29
N ARG A 29 12.45 -8.43 40.11
CA ARG A 29 11.76 -7.60 39.11
C ARG A 29 12.02 -8.08 37.68
N ARG A 30 13.26 -8.44 37.35
CA ARG A 30 13.61 -8.97 36.02
C ARG A 30 12.96 -10.33 35.76
N GLU A 31 12.92 -11.20 36.76
CA GLU A 31 12.25 -12.50 36.68
C GLU A 31 10.74 -12.32 36.47
N GLN A 32 10.09 -11.40 37.21
CA GLN A 32 8.68 -11.06 37.00
C GLN A 32 8.40 -10.51 35.59
N GLN A 33 9.26 -9.65 35.06
CA GLN A 33 9.10 -9.13 33.69
C GLN A 33 9.22 -10.22 32.62
N LEU A 34 10.12 -11.18 32.81
CA LEU A 34 10.29 -12.32 31.91
C LEU A 34 9.09 -13.27 32.01
N GLU A 35 8.61 -13.53 33.22
CA GLU A 35 7.43 -14.36 33.47
C GLU A 35 6.16 -13.70 32.90
N GLU A 36 5.98 -12.39 33.05
CA GLU A 36 4.90 -11.63 32.39
C GLU A 36 5.02 -11.66 30.86
N GLU A 37 6.24 -11.59 30.32
CA GLU A 37 6.48 -11.67 28.87
C GLU A 37 6.21 -13.09 28.34
N GLU A 38 6.62 -14.12 29.07
CA GLU A 38 6.38 -15.53 28.78
C GLU A 38 4.90 -15.86 28.92
N GLU A 39 4.22 -15.33 29.94
CA GLU A 39 2.79 -15.49 30.14
C GLU A 39 1.99 -14.75 29.06
N ARG A 40 2.45 -13.57 28.59
CA ARG A 40 1.89 -12.87 27.42
C ARG A 40 2.08 -13.68 26.13
N LYS A 41 3.22 -14.38 25.98
CA LYS A 41 3.48 -15.31 24.86
C LYS A 41 2.62 -16.58 24.98
N SER A 42 2.46 -17.12 26.19
CA SER A 42 1.79 -18.38 26.52
C SER A 42 0.26 -18.25 26.50
N LYS A 43 -0.31 -17.17 27.07
CA LYS A 43 -1.73 -16.80 27.00
C LYS A 43 -2.19 -16.44 25.59
N GLY A 44 -1.29 -16.43 24.60
CA GLY A 44 -1.66 -16.68 23.22
C GLY A 44 -2.66 -15.69 22.63
N LEU A 45 -2.71 -14.44 23.12
CA LEU A 45 -3.27 -13.38 22.29
C LEU A 45 -2.28 -13.12 21.17
N ARG A 46 -2.46 -13.86 20.07
CA ARG A 46 -1.99 -13.47 18.75
C ARG A 46 -2.50 -12.05 18.51
N TRP A 47 -1.64 -11.07 18.80
CA TRP A 47 -1.86 -9.64 18.63
C TRP A 47 -2.19 -9.24 17.18
N PHE A 48 -2.15 -10.20 16.25
CA PHE A 48 -2.81 -10.13 14.96
C PHE A 48 -4.01 -11.08 14.92
N LYS A 49 -5.15 -10.50 15.31
CA LYS A 49 -6.44 -10.54 14.61
C LYS A 49 -6.39 -11.46 13.37
N ALA A 50 -7.22 -12.50 13.38
CA ALA A 50 -7.63 -13.22 12.19
C ALA A 50 -8.40 -12.26 11.25
N LEU A 51 -7.69 -11.30 10.64
CA LEU A 51 -8.09 -10.87 9.31
C LEU A 51 -7.89 -12.09 8.45
N VAL A 52 -8.97 -12.53 7.82
CA VAL A 52 -8.92 -13.42 6.66
C VAL A 52 -8.02 -12.73 5.65
N LEU A 53 -6.71 -13.01 5.73
CA LEU A 53 -5.75 -12.54 4.75
C LEU A 53 -6.23 -13.11 3.42
N PRO A 54 -6.56 -12.25 2.45
CA PRO A 54 -7.08 -12.71 1.17
C PRO A 54 -6.01 -13.60 0.56
N ARG A 55 -6.33 -14.89 0.44
CA ARG A 55 -5.44 -15.86 -0.18
C ARG A 55 -5.27 -15.45 -1.63
N LYS A 56 -4.02 -15.25 -2.05
CA LYS A 56 -3.73 -14.82 -3.43
C LYS A 56 -3.66 -16.06 -4.31
N TYR A 57 -4.39 -16.02 -5.41
CA TYR A 57 -4.40 -17.09 -6.40
C TYR A 57 -3.39 -16.80 -7.50
N CYS A 58 -2.49 -17.75 -7.75
CA CYS A 58 -1.61 -17.69 -8.92
C CYS A 58 -2.29 -18.36 -10.11
N LYS A 59 -2.61 -17.59 -11.16
CA LYS A 59 -3.26 -18.09 -12.39
C LYS A 59 -2.41 -19.03 -13.23
N VAL A 60 -1.12 -19.12 -12.95
CA VAL A 60 -0.17 -19.83 -13.81
C VAL A 60 0.31 -21.14 -13.15
N CYS A 61 0.13 -21.30 -11.84
CA CYS A 61 0.39 -22.57 -11.12
C CYS A 61 -0.89 -23.18 -10.53
N ASP A 62 -2.05 -22.53 -10.73
CA ASP A 62 -3.34 -22.89 -10.12
C ASP A 62 -3.25 -23.21 -8.62
N CYS A 63 -2.46 -22.43 -7.90
CA CYS A 63 -2.24 -22.60 -6.47
C CYS A 63 -2.72 -21.38 -5.67
N VAL A 64 -3.19 -21.66 -4.45
CA VAL A 64 -3.70 -20.65 -3.53
C VAL A 64 -2.66 -20.41 -2.44
N VAL A 65 -1.95 -19.28 -2.52
CA VAL A 65 -0.90 -18.92 -1.58
C VAL A 65 -1.49 -18.09 -0.43
N LYS A 66 -1.10 -18.45 0.78
CA LYS A 66 -1.69 -17.92 2.03
C LYS A 66 -1.21 -16.52 2.38
N ASP A 67 0.07 -16.23 2.15
CA ASP A 67 0.71 -14.97 2.54
C ASP A 67 1.18 -14.15 1.34
N SER A 68 1.21 -12.83 1.49
CA SER A 68 1.60 -11.89 0.44
C SER A 68 3.07 -12.01 0.04
N VAL A 69 3.97 -12.25 0.99
CA VAL A 69 5.41 -12.45 0.75
C VAL A 69 5.66 -13.76 0.01
N ASN A 70 5.06 -14.84 0.51
CA ASN A 70 5.17 -16.15 -0.13
C ASN A 70 4.56 -16.17 -1.55
N TYR A 71 3.57 -15.30 -1.84
CA TYR A 71 3.02 -15.15 -3.18
C TYR A 71 4.00 -14.44 -4.13
N LEU A 72 4.72 -13.42 -3.65
CA LEU A 72 5.78 -12.76 -4.42
C LEU A 72 6.95 -13.71 -4.69
N ASP A 73 7.37 -14.49 -3.69
CA ASP A 73 8.42 -15.51 -3.85
C ASP A 73 7.97 -16.68 -4.73
N HIS A 74 6.68 -16.99 -4.72
CA HIS A 74 6.11 -17.95 -5.67
C HIS A 74 6.26 -17.42 -7.10
N ILE A 75 5.90 -16.17 -7.39
CA ILE A 75 6.00 -15.59 -8.75
C ILE A 75 7.47 -15.41 -9.17
N ASN A 76 8.33 -14.96 -8.25
CA ASN A 76 9.72 -14.63 -8.51
C ASN A 76 10.68 -15.83 -8.38
N GLY A 77 10.20 -16.96 -7.83
CA GLY A 77 11.02 -18.15 -7.59
C GLY A 77 11.41 -18.86 -8.88
N LYS A 78 12.66 -19.35 -8.96
CA LYS A 78 13.18 -20.09 -10.13
C LYS A 78 12.27 -21.22 -10.62
N ARG A 79 11.60 -21.94 -9.71
CA ARG A 79 10.70 -23.05 -10.06
C ARG A 79 9.41 -22.58 -10.75
N ALA A 80 8.81 -21.48 -10.31
CA ALA A 80 7.66 -20.91 -11.00
C ALA A 80 8.09 -20.24 -12.30
N TYR A 81 9.22 -19.54 -12.32
CA TYR A 81 9.76 -18.94 -13.53
C TYR A 81 9.97 -19.99 -14.64
N LEU A 82 10.60 -21.13 -14.29
CA LEU A 82 10.83 -22.23 -15.21
C LEU A 82 9.54 -22.96 -15.59
N PHE A 83 8.64 -23.22 -14.65
CA PHE A 83 7.36 -23.90 -14.95
C PHE A 83 6.41 -23.02 -15.78
N HIS A 84 6.38 -21.71 -15.54
CA HIS A 84 5.60 -20.72 -16.29
C HIS A 84 6.15 -20.48 -17.69
N ALA A 85 7.48 -20.46 -17.85
CA ALA A 85 8.13 -20.37 -19.16
C ALA A 85 7.91 -21.66 -19.97
N TYR A 86 8.01 -22.82 -19.31
CA TYR A 86 7.79 -24.13 -19.90
C TYR A 86 6.34 -24.34 -20.36
N GLN A 87 5.35 -24.03 -19.50
CA GLN A 87 3.94 -24.12 -19.89
C GLN A 87 3.54 -23.12 -20.99
N ARG A 88 4.25 -22.00 -21.14
CA ARG A 88 4.02 -21.03 -22.22
C ARG A 88 4.77 -21.34 -23.52
N ALA A 89 5.49 -22.47 -23.60
CA ALA A 89 6.31 -22.84 -24.76
C ALA A 89 7.30 -21.73 -25.18
N LEU A 90 7.76 -20.91 -24.22
CA LEU A 90 8.77 -19.90 -24.46
C LEU A 90 10.05 -20.41 -23.82
N ASP A 91 10.94 -20.98 -24.64
CA ASP A 91 12.35 -21.26 -24.30
C ASP A 91 13.14 -19.94 -24.10
N ARG A 92 12.59 -19.02 -23.33
CA ARG A 92 13.24 -17.77 -22.94
C ARG A 92 13.82 -17.97 -21.56
N THR A 93 15.10 -18.33 -21.52
CA THR A 93 15.87 -18.20 -20.28
C THR A 93 15.99 -16.71 -19.94
N MET A 94 15.64 -16.29 -18.71
CA MET A 94 15.83 -14.90 -18.25
C MET A 94 17.26 -14.61 -17.76
N LYS A 95 18.24 -15.23 -18.40
CA LYS A 95 19.63 -14.83 -18.23
C LYS A 95 19.84 -13.57 -19.07
N VAL A 96 19.71 -12.42 -18.43
CA VAL A 96 20.08 -11.13 -19.03
C VAL A 96 21.60 -11.09 -19.15
N GLU A 97 22.11 -10.75 -20.33
CA GLU A 97 23.54 -10.54 -20.57
C GLU A 97 24.03 -9.30 -19.80
N ARG A 98 25.33 -9.22 -19.50
CA ARG A 98 25.87 -8.05 -18.80
C ARG A 98 25.89 -6.85 -19.73
N ASN A 99 25.38 -5.72 -19.26
CA ASN A 99 25.34 -4.49 -20.05
C ASN A 99 26.74 -3.95 -20.36
N THR A 100 26.92 -3.42 -21.57
CA THR A 100 28.13 -2.68 -21.97
C THR A 100 28.03 -1.20 -21.56
N LEU A 101 29.16 -0.49 -21.51
CA LEU A 101 29.20 0.94 -21.15
C LEU A 101 28.32 1.80 -22.07
N ASP A 102 28.34 1.51 -23.38
CA ASP A 102 27.54 2.25 -24.36
C ASP A 102 26.03 2.05 -24.15
N GLN A 103 25.60 0.88 -23.69
CA GLN A 103 24.20 0.62 -23.35
C GLN A 103 23.76 1.42 -22.12
N VAL A 104 24.61 1.49 -21.09
CA VAL A 104 24.32 2.26 -19.87
C VAL A 104 24.20 3.75 -20.15
N GLN A 105 25.06 4.30 -21.02
CA GLN A 105 24.98 5.71 -21.41
C GLN A 105 23.70 6.02 -22.16
N ASN A 106 23.30 5.18 -23.12
CA ASN A 106 22.07 5.35 -23.88
C ASN A 106 20.82 5.19 -22.99
N ASP A 107 20.81 4.21 -22.09
CA ASP A 107 19.71 4.01 -21.14
C ASP A 107 19.57 5.20 -20.17
N TRP A 108 20.69 5.72 -19.67
CA TRP A 108 20.70 6.89 -18.80
C TRP A 108 20.15 8.13 -19.51
N LEU A 109 20.54 8.35 -20.77
CA LEU A 109 20.01 9.45 -21.59
C LEU A 109 18.50 9.32 -21.82
N VAL A 110 18.01 8.12 -22.11
CA VAL A 110 16.58 7.85 -22.33
C VAL A 110 15.78 8.02 -21.04
N SER A 111 16.27 7.47 -19.93
CA SER A 111 15.62 7.58 -18.62
C SER A 111 15.57 9.05 -18.14
N SER A 112 16.67 9.79 -18.32
CA SER A 112 16.74 11.22 -17.97
C SER A 112 15.80 12.08 -18.82
N LYS A 113 15.54 11.70 -20.07
CA LYS A 113 14.54 12.37 -20.92
C LYS A 113 13.12 12.07 -20.45
N LYS A 114 12.79 10.80 -20.19
CA LYS A 114 11.48 10.39 -19.66
C LYS A 114 11.15 11.05 -18.33
N GLN A 115 12.12 11.15 -17.43
CA GLN A 115 11.94 11.80 -16.13
C GLN A 115 11.68 13.32 -16.26
N LYS A 116 12.14 13.96 -17.35
CA LYS A 116 11.85 15.38 -17.66
C LYS A 116 10.51 15.56 -18.39
N GLU A 117 10.05 14.55 -19.12
CA GLU A 117 8.76 14.54 -19.83
C GLU A 117 7.59 14.16 -18.93
N GLU A 118 7.81 13.25 -17.97
CA GLU A 118 6.93 12.97 -16.83
C GLU A 118 6.98 14.11 -15.82
N LYS A 119 6.63 15.32 -16.26
CA LYS A 119 6.23 16.37 -15.33
C LYS A 119 4.97 15.89 -14.61
N PRO A 120 4.84 16.13 -13.29
CA PRO A 120 3.66 15.74 -12.55
C PRO A 120 2.45 16.28 -13.29
N GLN A 121 1.47 15.41 -13.53
CA GLN A 121 0.24 15.76 -14.21
C GLN A 121 -0.48 16.77 -13.32
N GLU A 122 -0.25 18.06 -13.60
CA GLU A 122 -0.86 19.18 -12.90
C GLU A 122 -2.34 19.16 -13.29
N TYR A 123 -3.11 18.42 -12.51
CA TYR A 123 -4.54 18.30 -12.70
C TYR A 123 -5.16 19.64 -12.28
N ASP A 124 -5.47 20.46 -13.27
CA ASP A 124 -6.18 21.72 -13.05
C ASP A 124 -7.64 21.43 -12.69
N PHE A 125 -7.95 21.54 -11.40
CA PHE A 125 -9.29 21.30 -10.85
C PHE A 125 -10.34 22.21 -11.49
N GLU A 126 -9.94 23.40 -11.94
CA GLU A 126 -10.85 24.39 -12.52
C GLU A 126 -11.37 23.92 -13.88
N ALA A 127 -10.50 23.35 -14.71
CA ALA A 127 -10.87 22.77 -16.00
C ALA A 127 -11.85 21.59 -15.87
N SER A 128 -11.71 20.76 -14.82
CA SER A 128 -12.62 19.63 -14.60
C SER A 128 -14.00 20.08 -14.09
N VAL A 129 -14.07 21.16 -13.31
CA VAL A 129 -15.34 21.73 -12.84
C VAL A 129 -16.11 22.37 -14.00
N GLU A 130 -15.41 23.04 -14.91
CA GLU A 130 -16.02 23.65 -16.10
C GLU A 130 -16.61 22.58 -17.04
N GLN A 131 -15.89 21.46 -17.25
CA GLN A 131 -16.40 20.32 -18.03
C GLN A 131 -17.67 19.71 -17.42
N MET A 132 -17.74 19.58 -16.10
CA MET A 132 -18.94 19.09 -15.41
C MET A 132 -20.12 20.04 -15.56
N ARG A 133 -19.89 21.36 -15.48
CA ARG A 133 -20.94 22.38 -15.72
C ARG A 133 -21.46 22.33 -17.16
N GLN A 134 -20.57 22.19 -18.14
CA GLN A 134 -20.95 22.07 -19.56
C GLN A 134 -21.77 20.82 -19.83
N GLN A 135 -21.39 19.67 -19.26
CA GLN A 135 -22.18 18.44 -19.36
C GLN A 135 -23.57 18.59 -18.71
N GLU A 136 -23.66 19.26 -17.54
CA GLU A 136 -24.94 19.51 -16.88
C GLU A 136 -25.84 20.47 -17.70
N GLU A 137 -25.25 21.48 -18.35
CA GLU A 137 -25.97 22.39 -19.25
C GLU A 137 -26.47 21.70 -20.52
N GLU A 138 -25.64 20.88 -21.17
CA GLU A 138 -26.05 20.07 -22.31
C GLU A 138 -27.16 19.09 -21.93
N GLU A 139 -27.09 18.43 -20.77
CA GLU A 139 -28.14 17.53 -20.31
C GLU A 139 -29.45 18.30 -20.05
N LYS A 140 -29.38 19.50 -19.47
CA LYS A 140 -30.54 20.38 -19.30
C LYS A 140 -31.13 20.82 -20.63
N GLN A 141 -30.31 21.10 -21.65
CA GLN A 141 -30.77 21.45 -23.00
C GLN A 141 -31.42 20.24 -23.68
N ASN A 142 -30.82 19.05 -23.57
CA ASN A 142 -31.34 17.81 -24.12
C ASN A 142 -32.67 17.41 -23.46
N ARG A 143 -32.86 17.69 -22.16
CA ARG A 143 -34.14 17.51 -21.46
C ARG A 143 -35.24 18.49 -21.90
N LYS A 144 -34.87 19.68 -22.38
CA LYS A 144 -35.80 20.73 -22.87
C LYS A 144 -36.19 20.52 -24.33
N GLY A 145 -35.31 19.94 -25.15
CA GLY A 145 -35.53 19.60 -26.56
C GLY A 145 -36.85 18.86 -26.85
N PRO A 146 -37.11 17.69 -26.25
CA PRO A 146 -38.31 16.90 -26.56
C PRO A 146 -39.60 17.57 -26.07
N ARG A 147 -39.53 18.39 -25.01
CA ARG A 147 -40.68 19.17 -24.52
C ARG A 147 -41.04 20.29 -25.50
N ASN A 148 -40.03 20.99 -26.02
CA ASN A 148 -40.22 22.05 -27.01
C ASN A 148 -40.69 21.48 -28.35
N LEU A 149 -40.17 20.34 -28.80
CA LEU A 149 -40.66 19.64 -30.00
C LEU A 149 -42.12 19.20 -29.85
N LYS A 150 -42.49 18.57 -28.72
CA LYS A 150 -43.89 18.19 -28.45
C LYS A 150 -44.82 19.41 -28.43
N ARG A 151 -44.39 20.51 -27.81
CA ARG A 151 -45.16 21.77 -27.78
C ARG A 151 -45.36 22.36 -29.17
N LYS A 152 -44.32 22.36 -30.01
CA LYS A 152 -44.37 22.81 -31.42
C LYS A 152 -45.28 21.91 -32.27
N MET A 153 -45.16 20.59 -32.14
CA MET A 153 -46.04 19.63 -32.84
C MET A 153 -47.50 19.82 -32.44
N LEU A 154 -47.79 19.96 -31.14
CA LEU A 154 -49.15 20.21 -30.65
C LEU A 154 -49.72 21.51 -31.23
N LEU A 155 -48.96 22.61 -31.19
CA LEU A 155 -49.37 23.88 -31.80
C LEU A 155 -49.65 23.73 -33.30
N GLN A 156 -48.78 23.05 -34.05
CA GLN A 156 -48.98 22.78 -35.47
C GLN A 156 -50.26 21.98 -35.72
N THR A 157 -50.52 20.93 -34.92
CA THR A 157 -51.77 20.15 -35.05
C THR A 157 -53.03 20.95 -34.70
N MET A 158 -52.95 21.87 -33.74
CA MET A 158 -54.07 22.75 -33.39
C MET A 158 -54.34 23.76 -34.50
N MET A 159 -53.30 24.39 -35.06
CA MET A 159 -53.44 25.32 -36.18
C MET A 159 -54.02 24.63 -37.42
N ASN A 160 -53.59 23.41 -37.72
CA ASN A 160 -54.15 22.61 -38.82
C ASN A 160 -55.63 22.24 -38.56
N LYS A 161 -56.01 21.90 -37.32
CA LYS A 161 -57.42 21.62 -36.97
C LYS A 161 -58.32 22.85 -37.06
N VAL A 162 -57.85 24.02 -36.63
CA VAL A 162 -58.62 25.27 -36.73
C VAL A 162 -58.74 25.72 -38.19
N GLY A 163 -57.71 25.54 -39.02
CA GLY A 163 -57.75 25.82 -40.45
C GLY A 163 -58.68 24.90 -41.26
N ILE A 164 -58.91 23.68 -40.80
CA ILE A 164 -59.87 22.72 -41.42
C ILE A 164 -61.33 23.05 -41.08
N ILE A 165 -61.60 23.87 -40.06
CA ILE A 165 -62.95 24.21 -39.59
C ILE A 165 -63.49 25.50 -40.26
N ILE A 166 -62.70 26.17 -41.12
CA ILE A 166 -63.07 27.45 -41.78
C ILE A 166 -63.37 27.27 -43.29
N PHE A 167 -63.62 26.04 -43.77
CA PHE A 167 -64.12 25.78 -45.13
C PHE A 167 -65.39 24.93 -45.12
#